data_AF-A0A935SHE2-F1
#
_entry.id   AF-A0A935SHE2-F1
#
_cell.length_a   1.000
_cell.length_b   1.000
_cell.length_c   1.000
_cell.angle_alpha   90.00
_cell.angle_beta   90.00
_cell.angle_gamma   90.00
#
_symmetry.space_group_name_H-M   'P 1'
#
loop_
_entity.id
_entity.type
_entity.pdbx_description
1 polymer ?
#
loop_
_entity_poly.entity_id
_entity_poly.type
_entity_poly.pdbx_seq_one_letter_code
_entity_poly.pdbx_strand_id
1 'polypeptide(L)'
;MLPGLFFTILVFTIKYRRNGNLCYFDCIYSNFSKQKSKYLFSAGGIVFKNILYTKKYSWSQVDYVVLKDGLLTINFISNKIIQVEVINDTSYGESIFNSFIISQTPGS
;
A
#
# COMPACT_ATOMS: atom_id res chain seq x y z
N MET A 1 30.77 -18.98 -5.03
CA MET A 1 30.25 -18.88 -6.41
C MET A 1 29.11 -19.88 -6.55
N LEU A 2 27.86 -19.42 -6.52
CA LEU A 2 26.64 -20.23 -6.63
C LEU A 2 25.72 -19.49 -7.62
N PRO A 3 25.34 -20.09 -8.76
CA PRO A 3 24.38 -19.50 -9.67
C PRO A 3 22.97 -19.94 -9.25
N GLY A 4 22.10 -19.00 -8.91
CA GLY A 4 20.74 -19.33 -8.49
C GLY A 4 19.77 -18.20 -8.81
N LEU A 5 18.64 -18.57 -9.44
CA LEU A 5 17.37 -17.83 -9.48
C LEU A 5 17.34 -16.50 -10.24
N PHE A 6 17.44 -16.56 -11.57
CA PHE A 6 16.86 -15.54 -12.48
C PHE A 6 15.77 -16.13 -13.38
N PHE A 7 15.02 -17.08 -12.84
CA PHE A 7 13.72 -17.48 -13.37
C PHE A 7 12.68 -16.41 -12.95
N THR A 8 11.79 -16.00 -13.87
CA THR A 8 10.36 -15.63 -13.64
C THR A 8 9.79 -14.20 -13.84
N ILE A 9 10.44 -13.15 -14.37
CA ILE A 9 9.70 -11.86 -14.63
C ILE A 9 10.00 -11.15 -15.97
N LEU A 10 10.72 -11.76 -16.90
CA LEU A 10 10.75 -11.36 -18.31
C LEU A 10 10.33 -12.62 -19.07
N VAL A 11 9.11 -12.81 -19.58
CA VAL A 11 8.52 -12.14 -20.74
C VAL A 11 7.03 -12.53 -20.74
N PHE A 12 6.16 -11.62 -20.30
CA PHE A 12 4.68 -11.75 -20.39
C PHE A 12 4.14 -11.22 -21.75
N THR A 13 4.99 -11.17 -22.77
CA THR A 13 4.65 -10.77 -24.16
C THR A 13 4.62 -11.98 -25.11
N ILE A 14 4.11 -13.13 -24.66
CA ILE A 14 3.68 -14.17 -25.61
C ILE A 14 2.20 -13.93 -25.90
N LYS A 15 1.95 -13.43 -27.10
CA LYS A 15 0.65 -13.22 -27.74
C LYS A 15 -0.09 -14.57 -27.85
N TYR A 16 -0.82 -14.99 -26.82
CA TYR A 16 -1.61 -16.22 -26.82
C TYR A 16 -3.02 -15.97 -27.36
N ARG A 17 -3.25 -16.35 -28.62
CA ARG A 17 -4.59 -16.53 -29.19
C ARG A 17 -4.72 -17.95 -29.76
N ARG A 18 -5.36 -18.85 -29.01
CA ARG A 18 -6.50 -19.70 -29.46
C ARG A 18 -6.91 -20.73 -28.40
N ASN A 19 -8.23 -20.89 -28.29
CA ASN A 19 -9.00 -22.03 -27.76
C ASN A 19 -9.12 -22.19 -26.23
N GLY A 20 -10.27 -21.71 -25.71
CA GLY A 20 -10.99 -22.33 -24.58
C GLY A 20 -10.62 -21.90 -23.16
N ASN A 21 -9.39 -21.46 -22.90
CA ASN A 21 -8.88 -21.32 -21.52
C ASN A 21 -8.54 -19.89 -21.06
N LEU A 22 -8.94 -18.85 -21.81
CA LEU A 22 -8.63 -17.45 -21.43
C LEU A 22 -9.33 -17.00 -20.12
N CYS A 23 -10.41 -17.66 -19.70
CA CYS A 23 -11.19 -17.21 -18.55
C CYS A 23 -10.48 -17.37 -17.19
N TYR A 24 -9.50 -18.27 -17.08
CA TYR A 24 -8.86 -18.57 -15.79
C TYR A 24 -7.84 -17.51 -15.34
N PHE A 25 -7.07 -16.93 -16.25
CA PHE A 25 -6.12 -15.88 -15.87
C PHE A 25 -6.83 -14.56 -15.57
N ASP A 26 -7.86 -14.22 -16.35
CA ASP A 26 -8.68 -13.03 -16.10
C ASP A 26 -9.45 -13.16 -14.77
N CYS A 27 -9.92 -14.36 -14.39
CA CYS A 27 -10.59 -14.57 -13.11
C CYS A 27 -9.63 -14.48 -11.91
N ILE A 28 -8.39 -14.95 -12.05
CA ILE A 28 -7.36 -14.82 -11.01
C ILE A 28 -6.94 -13.35 -10.88
N TYR A 29 -6.60 -12.69 -11.98
CA TYR A 29 -6.15 -11.29 -11.97
C TYR A 29 -7.24 -10.35 -11.43
N SER A 30 -8.50 -10.54 -11.84
CA SER A 30 -9.61 -9.75 -11.35
C SER A 30 -9.92 -9.97 -9.86
N ASN A 31 -9.67 -11.15 -9.29
CA ASN A 31 -9.81 -11.38 -7.86
C ASN A 31 -8.66 -10.75 -7.04
N PHE A 32 -7.42 -10.81 -7.55
CA PHE A 32 -6.28 -10.16 -6.91
C PHE A 32 -6.37 -8.63 -6.95
N SER A 33 -6.84 -8.06 -8.06
CA SER A 33 -6.97 -6.60 -8.22
C SER A 33 -8.05 -5.98 -7.31
N LYS A 34 -9.02 -6.77 -6.85
CA LYS A 34 -10.12 -6.31 -5.97
C LYS A 34 -9.75 -6.27 -4.48
N GLN A 35 -8.60 -6.79 -4.08
CA GLN A 35 -8.19 -6.87 -2.68
C GLN A 35 -7.69 -5.50 -2.19
N LYS A 36 -8.38 -4.93 -1.20
CA LYS A 36 -8.11 -3.58 -0.67
C LYS A 36 -6.85 -3.60 0.21
N SER A 37 -5.91 -2.71 -0.10
CA SER A 37 -4.74 -2.47 0.75
C SER A 37 -5.17 -1.83 2.07
N LYS A 38 -4.47 -2.17 3.16
CA LYS A 38 -4.75 -1.66 4.51
C LYS A 38 -3.53 -0.97 5.09
N TYR A 39 -3.75 0.18 5.71
CA TYR A 39 -2.76 0.90 6.49
C TYR A 39 -3.14 0.81 7.97
N LEU A 40 -2.17 0.42 8.79
CA LEU A 40 -2.32 0.31 10.24
C LEU A 40 -1.31 1.25 10.89
N PHE A 41 -1.79 2.10 11.78
CA PHE A 41 -0.98 3.09 12.49
C PHE A 41 -0.90 2.70 13.97
N SER A 42 0.31 2.68 14.52
CA SER A 42 0.54 2.40 15.94
C SER A 42 1.78 3.13 16.45
N ALA A 43 2.04 3.07 17.76
CA ALA A 43 3.24 3.67 18.34
C ALA A 43 4.55 3.12 17.74
N GLY A 44 4.53 1.88 17.24
CA GLY A 44 5.70 1.25 16.60
C GLY A 44 5.94 1.65 15.13
N GLY A 45 5.07 2.47 14.53
CA GLY A 45 5.19 2.93 13.15
C GLY A 45 3.95 2.65 12.30
N ILE A 46 4.15 2.68 10.98
CA ILE A 46 3.10 2.47 9.98
C ILE A 46 3.30 1.11 9.33
N VAL A 47 2.24 0.30 9.29
CA VAL A 47 2.25 -1.00 8.61
C VAL A 47 1.30 -0.97 7.42
N PHE A 48 1.87 -1.10 6.24
CA PHE A 48 1.14 -1.34 5.00
C PHE A 48 0.99 -2.84 4.79
N LYS A 49 -0.26 -3.30 4.61
CA LYS A 49 -0.57 -4.68 4.26
C LYS A 49 -1.33 -4.71 2.95
N ASN A 50 -0.79 -5.44 1.98
CA ASN A 50 -1.51 -5.90 0.81
C ASN A 50 -1.41 -7.43 0.75
N ILE A 51 -2.17 -8.07 -0.12
CA ILE A 51 -2.21 -9.53 -0.26
C ILE A 51 -0.85 -10.13 -0.66
N LEU A 52 -0.02 -9.36 -1.38
CA LEU A 52 1.27 -9.83 -1.89
C LEU A 52 2.43 -9.58 -0.93
N TYR A 53 2.37 -8.53 -0.11
CA TYR A 53 3.47 -8.16 0.78
C TYR A 53 3.01 -7.28 1.94
N THR A 54 3.78 -7.32 3.02
CA THR A 54 3.67 -6.40 4.16
C THR A 54 4.90 -5.52 4.20
N LYS A 55 4.72 -4.21 4.36
CA LYS A 55 5.80 -3.24 4.51
C LYS A 55 5.63 -2.44 5.79
N LYS A 56 6.71 -2.28 6.54
CA LYS A 56 6.75 -1.47 7.76
C LYS A 56 7.55 -0.20 7.50
N TYR A 57 7.07 0.92 8.03
CA TYR A 57 7.74 2.20 8.01
C TYR A 57 7.92 2.70 9.44
N SER A 58 9.14 3.09 9.79
CA SER A 58 9.42 3.77 11.05
C SER A 58 8.92 5.21 10.98
N TRP A 59 8.47 5.77 12.11
CA TRP A 59 8.13 7.20 12.20
C TRP A 59 9.29 8.11 11.80
N SER A 60 10.53 7.69 12.05
CA SER A 60 11.73 8.42 11.62
C SER A 60 11.93 8.51 10.10
N GLN A 61 11.15 7.80 9.29
CA GLN A 61 11.19 7.85 7.83
C GLN A 61 10.09 8.75 7.25
N VAL A 62 9.17 9.20 8.11
CA VAL A 62 7.96 9.92 7.75
C VAL A 62 8.16 11.39 8.07
N ASP A 63 7.84 12.24 7.11
CA ASP A 63 7.89 13.69 7.27
C ASP A 63 6.57 14.18 7.88
N TYR A 64 5.44 13.83 7.25
CA TYR A 64 4.12 14.07 7.83
C TYR A 64 3.09 13.03 7.39
N VAL A 65 2.04 12.88 8.18
CA VAL A 65 0.83 12.15 7.83
C VAL A 65 -0.37 13.04 8.11
N VAL A 66 -1.32 13.08 7.19
CA VAL A 66 -2.56 13.80 7.38
C VAL A 66 -3.71 13.01 6.75
N LEU A 67 -4.81 12.93 7.48
CA LEU A 67 -6.10 12.54 6.94
C LEU A 67 -6.93 13.80 6.78
N LYS A 68 -7.47 14.03 5.58
CA LYS A 68 -8.36 15.16 5.29
C LYS A 68 -9.40 14.76 4.24
N ASP A 69 -10.68 14.98 4.54
CA ASP A 69 -11.78 14.76 3.58
C ASP A 69 -11.78 13.33 3.00
N GLY A 70 -11.46 12.34 3.85
CA GLY A 70 -11.33 10.94 3.42
C GLY A 70 -10.09 10.62 2.60
N LEU A 71 -9.17 11.57 2.39
CA LEU A 71 -7.90 11.37 1.71
C LEU A 71 -6.75 11.26 2.72
N LEU A 72 -6.15 10.07 2.81
CA LEU A 72 -4.95 9.84 3.61
C LEU A 72 -3.71 10.17 2.78
N THR A 73 -2.89 11.09 3.28
CA THR A 73 -1.60 11.47 2.69
C THR A 73 -0.48 11.13 3.67
N ILE A 74 0.53 10.39 3.20
CA ILE A 74 1.76 10.08 3.93
C ILE A 74 2.93 10.60 3.08
N ASN A 75 3.65 11.58 3.61
CA ASN A 75 4.89 12.07 3.02
C ASN A 75 6.10 11.46 3.74
N PHE A 76 7.07 10.98 2.97
CA PHE A 76 8.31 10.43 3.49
C PHE A 76 9.46 11.40 3.23
N ILE A 77 10.46 11.37 4.12
CA ILE A 77 11.69 12.18 4.00
C ILE A 77 12.43 11.89 2.69
N SER A 78 12.25 10.70 2.12
CA SER A 78 12.80 10.30 0.82
C SER A 78 12.11 10.94 -0.40
N ASN A 79 11.28 11.98 -0.20
CA ASN A 79 10.43 12.61 -1.22
C ASN A 79 9.43 11.65 -1.88
N LYS A 80 9.13 10.54 -1.21
CA LYS A 80 8.06 9.65 -1.63
C LYS A 80 6.76 10.12 -1.00
N ILE A 81 5.70 10.20 -1.80
CA ILE A 81 4.34 10.48 -1.33
C ILE A 81 3.45 9.25 -1.57
N ILE A 82 2.62 8.93 -0.60
CA ILE A 82 1.54 7.95 -0.72
C ILE A 82 0.23 8.68 -0.44
N GLN A 83 -0.70 8.62 -1.39
CA GLN A 83 -2.06 9.15 -1.24
C GLN A 83 -3.07 8.07 -1.55
N VAL A 84 -4.02 7.88 -0.62
CA VAL A 84 -5.03 6.82 -0.72
C VAL A 84 -6.36 7.34 -0.18
N GLU A 85 -7.43 7.07 -0.92
CA GLU A 85 -8.79 7.33 -0.48
C GLU A 85 -9.23 6.29 0.56
N VAL A 86 -9.81 6.78 1.66
CA VAL A 86 -10.34 5.94 2.73
C VAL A 86 -11.79 5.62 2.39
N ILE A 87 -12.08 4.32 2.37
CA ILE A 87 -13.34 3.75 1.86
C ILE A 87 -14.50 3.91 2.85
N ASN A 88 -14.21 4.32 4.08
CA ASN A 88 -15.18 4.49 5.16
C ASN A 88 -15.30 5.98 5.53
N ASP A 89 -16.49 6.39 5.98
CA ASP A 89 -16.71 7.73 6.52
C ASP A 89 -15.80 7.96 7.74
N THR A 90 -14.84 8.85 7.57
CA THR A 90 -13.79 9.16 8.57
C THR A 90 -14.06 10.46 9.32
N SER A 91 -15.17 11.13 9.02
CA SER A 91 -15.51 12.47 9.52
C SER A 91 -15.48 12.56 11.05
N TYR A 92 -15.89 11.50 11.76
CA TYR A 92 -15.92 11.46 13.22
C TYR A 92 -14.55 11.15 13.89
N GLY A 93 -13.54 10.78 13.12
CA GLY A 93 -12.24 10.32 13.63
C GLY A 93 -11.02 11.08 13.11
N GLU A 94 -11.18 11.99 12.15
CA GLU A 94 -10.07 12.71 11.51
C GLU A 94 -9.23 13.51 12.52
N SER A 95 -9.88 14.32 13.36
CA SER A 95 -9.19 15.13 14.37
C SER A 95 -8.42 14.28 15.39
N ILE A 96 -9.04 13.18 15.84
CA ILE A 96 -8.43 12.23 16.79
C ILE A 96 -7.23 11.55 16.13
N PHE A 97 -7.37 11.13 14.87
CA PHE A 97 -6.29 10.53 14.10
C PHE A 97 -5.13 11.49 13.90
N ASN A 98 -5.38 12.72 13.44
CA ASN A 98 -4.33 13.72 13.21
C ASN A 98 -3.63 14.09 14.53
N SER A 99 -4.36 14.19 15.65
CA SER A 99 -3.78 14.37 16.99
C SER A 99 -2.88 13.21 17.40
N PHE A 100 -3.30 11.97 17.10
CA PHE A 100 -2.46 10.81 17.32
C PHE A 100 -1.17 10.89 16.49
N ILE A 101 -1.24 11.23 15.20
CA ILE A 101 -0.04 11.35 14.35
C ILE A 101 0.96 12.35 14.92
N ILE A 102 0.51 13.53 15.34
CA ILE A 102 1.37 14.57 15.93
C ILE A 102 2.15 14.04 17.13
N SER A 103 1.55 13.17 17.94
CA SER A 103 2.25 12.55 19.08
C SER A 103 3.35 11.55 18.68
N GLN A 104 3.39 11.11 17.41
CA GLN A 104 4.32 10.11 16.91
C GLN A 104 5.44 10.68 16.04
N THR A 105 5.22 11.82 15.38
CA THR A 105 6.21 12.44 14.48
C THR A 105 7.23 13.28 15.26
N PRO A 106 8.54 13.00 15.15
CA PRO A 106 9.57 13.79 15.82
C PRO A 106 9.72 15.14 15.10
N GLY A 107 9.03 16.18 15.59
CA GLY A 107 9.18 17.55 15.08
C GLY A 107 7.89 18.34 14.86
N SER A 108 6.73 17.83 15.27
CA SER A 108 5.45 18.57 15.28
C SER A 108 5.16 19.23 16.62
#